data_AF-A0A969R077-F1
#
_entry.id   AF-A0A969R077-F1
#
_cell.length_a   1.000
_cell.length_b   1.000
_cell.length_c   1.000
_cell.angle_alpha   90.00
_cell.angle_beta   90.00
_cell.angle_gamma   90.00
#
_symmetry.space_group_name_H-M   'P 1'
#
loop_
_entity.id
_entity.type
_entity.pdbx_description
1 polymer ?
#
loop_
_entity_poly.entity_id
_entity_poly.type
_entity_poly.pdbx_seq_one_letter_code
_entity_poly.pdbx_strand_id
1 'polypeptide(L)'
;MIALLHAQTGLSVQRASSPAQFQNWRSGYLAPAALGVDRFLGMLGALNVWPAQMRVVALVGTALTIDVVQPDGQHLGGLIAPGPSLMQASLHRSTADLPLGGGQYAALAHATRDAIYSGSVAAAAALIQRVVATYTNSQLILSGGAAQMLLPALNERPQWPRLDLQPDLVLRGLWRYAEAEQATG
;
A
#
# COMPACT_ATOMS: atom_id res chain seq x y z
N MET A 1 -20.32 -14.82 -3.92
CA MET A 1 -20.03 -13.91 -2.79
C MET A 1 -21.09 -12.82 -2.63
N ILE A 2 -21.31 -11.92 -3.61
CA ILE A 2 -22.33 -10.86 -3.52
C ILE A 2 -23.75 -11.40 -3.28
N ALA A 3 -24.20 -12.37 -4.08
CA ALA A 3 -25.50 -13.01 -3.88
C ALA A 3 -25.63 -13.71 -2.52
N LEU A 4 -24.53 -14.24 -1.98
CA LEU A 4 -24.50 -14.88 -0.67
C LEU A 4 -24.63 -13.85 0.45
N LEU A 5 -23.91 -12.72 0.35
CA LEU A 5 -24.03 -11.61 1.29
C LEU A 5 -25.44 -11.00 1.27
N HIS A 6 -26.02 -10.80 0.08
CA HIS A 6 -27.41 -10.34 -0.05
C HIS A 6 -28.39 -11.33 0.59
N ALA A 7 -28.27 -12.62 0.29
CA ALA A 7 -29.13 -13.65 0.87
C ALA A 7 -29.03 -13.74 2.40
N GLN A 8 -27.85 -13.47 2.97
CA GLN A 8 -27.62 -13.55 4.42
C GLN A 8 -28.02 -12.27 5.18
N THR A 9 -27.96 -11.11 4.53
CA THR A 9 -28.14 -9.81 5.22
C THR A 9 -29.37 -9.03 4.78
N GLY A 10 -29.98 -9.38 3.64
CA GLY A 10 -31.02 -8.59 2.98
C GLY A 10 -30.52 -7.28 2.37
N LEU A 11 -29.24 -6.93 2.53
CA LEU A 11 -28.67 -5.68 2.04
C LEU A 11 -28.29 -5.78 0.57
N SER A 12 -28.54 -4.71 -0.19
CA SER A 12 -27.97 -4.57 -1.54
C SER A 12 -26.46 -4.38 -1.43
N VAL A 13 -25.69 -5.18 -2.16
CA VAL A 13 -24.22 -5.14 -2.13
C VAL A 13 -23.71 -4.63 -3.46
N GLN A 14 -22.96 -3.54 -3.40
CA GLN A 14 -22.26 -2.99 -4.55
C GLN A 14 -20.79 -3.36 -4.51
N ARG A 15 -20.20 -3.58 -5.69
CA ARG A 15 -18.78 -3.88 -5.83
C ARG A 15 -18.05 -2.62 -6.29
N ALA A 16 -17.10 -2.15 -5.50
CA ALA A 16 -16.19 -1.09 -5.93
C ALA A 16 -15.39 -1.54 -7.17
N SER A 17 -15.14 -0.59 -8.06
CA SER A 17 -14.31 -0.77 -9.26
C SER A 17 -13.32 0.38 -9.40
N SER A 18 -12.33 0.24 -10.27
CA SER A 18 -11.35 1.29 -10.57
C SER A 18 -11.76 2.02 -11.86
N PRO A 19 -12.42 3.19 -11.77
CA PRO A 19 -12.82 3.95 -12.94
C PRO A 19 -11.64 4.74 -13.54
N ALA A 20 -11.86 5.36 -14.70
CA ALA A 20 -10.89 6.32 -15.27
C ALA A 20 -10.76 7.58 -14.41
N GLN A 21 -11.87 8.01 -13.80
CA GLN A 21 -11.95 9.16 -12.91
C GLN A 21 -12.98 8.89 -11.81
N PHE A 22 -12.71 9.36 -10.60
CA PHE A 22 -13.64 9.33 -9.48
C PHE A 22 -13.46 10.59 -8.64
N GLN A 23 -14.49 11.44 -8.56
CA GLN A 23 -14.37 12.78 -7.99
C GLN A 23 -13.17 13.53 -8.63
N ASN A 24 -12.23 14.01 -7.82
CA ASN A 24 -10.99 14.64 -8.29
C ASN A 24 -9.86 13.65 -8.62
N TRP A 25 -9.97 12.37 -8.24
CA TRP A 25 -8.97 11.36 -8.57
C TRP A 25 -9.07 10.94 -10.04
N ARG A 26 -7.92 10.86 -10.72
CA ARG A 26 -7.82 10.42 -12.13
C ARG A 26 -6.77 9.33 -12.26
N SER A 27 -7.08 8.29 -13.01
CA SER A 27 -6.18 7.15 -13.18
C SER A 27 -4.95 7.51 -14.00
N GLY A 28 -3.79 7.03 -13.57
CA GLY A 28 -2.53 7.03 -14.33
C GLY A 28 -2.31 5.78 -15.17
N TYR A 29 -3.21 4.80 -15.12
CA TYR A 29 -3.13 3.60 -15.96
C TYR A 29 -3.67 3.88 -17.35
N LEU A 30 -3.00 3.34 -18.38
CA LEU A 30 -3.49 3.35 -19.76
C LEU A 30 -4.85 2.64 -19.90
N ALA A 31 -5.04 1.56 -19.14
CA ALA A 31 -6.30 0.85 -18.99
C ALA A 31 -6.76 0.93 -17.53
N PRO A 32 -7.60 1.92 -17.15
CA PRO A 32 -7.96 2.16 -15.75
C PRO A 32 -8.57 0.95 -15.03
N ALA A 33 -9.36 0.15 -15.74
CA ALA A 33 -9.99 -1.06 -15.20
C ALA A 33 -8.98 -2.17 -14.81
N ALA A 34 -7.72 -2.08 -15.26
CA ALA A 34 -6.66 -3.02 -14.87
C ALA A 34 -5.95 -2.61 -13.56
N LEU A 35 -6.23 -1.41 -13.02
CA LEU A 35 -5.73 -1.01 -11.72
C LEU A 35 -6.42 -1.84 -10.62
N GLY A 36 -5.64 -2.34 -9.66
CA GLY A 36 -6.18 -3.02 -8.49
C GLY A 36 -7.13 -2.11 -7.70
N VAL A 37 -8.32 -2.62 -7.38
CA VAL A 37 -9.35 -1.84 -6.66
C VAL A 37 -8.88 -1.41 -5.28
N ASP A 38 -8.08 -2.24 -4.60
CA ASP A 38 -7.46 -1.94 -3.32
C ASP A 38 -6.48 -0.76 -3.39
N ARG A 39 -5.67 -0.69 -4.46
CA ARG A 39 -4.78 0.46 -4.73
C ARG A 39 -5.57 1.73 -5.00
N PHE A 40 -6.60 1.64 -5.84
CA PHE A 40 -7.51 2.76 -6.09
C PHE A 40 -8.14 3.28 -4.79
N LEU A 41 -8.71 2.39 -3.97
CA LEU A 41 -9.33 2.77 -2.71
C LEU A 41 -8.29 3.31 -1.71
N GLY A 42 -7.08 2.75 -1.65
CA GLY A 42 -5.98 3.31 -0.85
C GLY A 42 -5.63 4.75 -1.25
N MET A 43 -5.53 5.01 -2.56
CA MET A 43 -5.31 6.37 -3.07
C MET A 43 -6.48 7.32 -2.79
N LEU A 44 -7.72 6.84 -2.91
CA LEU A 44 -8.93 7.61 -2.63
C LEU A 44 -9.01 7.98 -1.13
N GLY A 45 -8.68 7.04 -0.25
CA GLY A 45 -8.56 7.28 1.20
C GLY A 45 -7.46 8.30 1.52
N ALA A 46 -6.38 8.32 0.73
CA ALA A 46 -5.26 9.23 0.90
C ALA A 46 -5.53 10.66 0.44
N LEU A 47 -6.52 10.93 -0.43
CA LEU A 47 -6.72 12.29 -1.00
C LEU A 47 -6.96 13.39 0.06
N ASN A 48 -7.55 13.04 1.21
CA ASN A 48 -7.81 14.00 2.30
C ASN A 48 -6.67 14.09 3.31
N VAL A 49 -5.68 13.21 3.20
CA VAL A 49 -4.53 13.16 4.09
C VAL A 49 -3.45 14.01 3.42
N TRP A 50 -3.21 15.22 3.93
CA TRP A 50 -2.32 16.21 3.33
C TRP A 50 -2.76 16.66 1.92
N PRO A 51 -3.95 17.27 1.78
CA PRO A 51 -4.59 17.53 0.48
C PRO A 51 -3.76 18.45 -0.43
N ALA A 52 -2.96 19.35 0.14
CA ALA A 52 -2.10 20.26 -0.62
C ALA A 52 -0.76 19.63 -1.07
N GLN A 53 -0.47 18.39 -0.68
CA GLN A 53 0.81 17.73 -0.97
C GLN A 53 0.64 16.58 -1.96
N MET A 54 1.72 16.33 -2.71
CA MET A 54 1.88 15.08 -3.43
C MET A 54 1.96 13.94 -2.42
N ARG A 55 1.41 12.78 -2.76
CA ARG A 55 1.32 11.63 -1.85
C ARG A 55 1.99 10.42 -2.48
N VAL A 56 2.87 9.79 -1.73
CA VAL A 56 3.35 8.43 -2.00
C VAL A 56 2.55 7.51 -1.09
N VAL A 57 1.69 6.69 -1.66
CA VAL A 57 0.81 5.77 -0.95
C VAL A 57 1.42 4.37 -1.02
N ALA A 58 1.90 3.86 0.10
CA ALA A 58 2.48 2.52 0.20
C ALA A 58 1.56 1.58 0.98
N LEU A 59 1.00 0.57 0.30
CA LEU A 59 0.21 -0.48 0.94
C LEU A 59 1.10 -1.71 1.14
N VAL A 60 1.33 -2.10 2.40
CA VAL A 60 2.21 -3.19 2.79
C VAL A 60 1.36 -4.35 3.32
N GLY A 61 1.06 -5.28 2.43
CA GLY A 61 0.37 -6.53 2.74
C GLY A 61 1.13 -7.73 2.18
N THR A 62 0.39 -8.70 1.62
CA THR A 62 0.96 -9.82 0.86
C THR A 62 1.83 -9.32 -0.30
N ALA A 63 1.34 -8.31 -1.02
CA ALA A 63 2.12 -7.50 -1.93
C ALA A 63 2.45 -6.15 -1.27
N LEU A 64 3.56 -5.56 -1.70
CA LEU A 64 3.86 -4.15 -1.53
C LEU A 64 3.40 -3.42 -2.79
N THR A 65 2.53 -2.42 -2.64
CA THR A 65 2.20 -1.48 -3.71
C THR A 65 2.66 -0.09 -3.32
N ILE A 66 3.14 0.69 -4.29
CA ILE A 66 3.54 2.07 -4.09
C ILE A 66 2.95 2.89 -5.22
N ASP A 67 2.08 3.84 -4.90
CA ASP A 67 1.37 4.68 -5.86
C ASP A 67 1.69 6.16 -5.59
N VAL A 68 1.81 6.96 -6.64
CA VAL A 68 2.10 8.39 -6.51
C VAL A 68 0.91 9.21 -7.00
N VAL A 69 0.42 10.12 -6.17
CA VAL A 69 -0.76 10.95 -6.47
C VAL A 69 -0.43 12.42 -6.28
N GLN A 70 -0.70 13.25 -7.29
CA GLN A 70 -0.55 14.70 -7.22
C GLN A 70 -1.63 15.34 -6.33
N PRO A 71 -1.38 16.57 -5.82
CA PRO A 71 -2.36 17.32 -5.01
C PRO A 71 -3.75 17.40 -5.65
N ASP A 72 -3.80 17.56 -6.98
CA ASP A 72 -5.03 17.69 -7.77
C ASP A 72 -5.75 16.35 -8.06
N GLY A 73 -5.25 15.25 -7.51
CA GLY A 73 -5.80 13.90 -7.66
C GLY A 73 -5.27 13.09 -8.84
N GLN A 74 -4.34 13.61 -9.64
CA GLN A 74 -3.73 12.82 -10.71
C GLN A 74 -2.85 11.68 -10.14
N HIS A 75 -3.23 10.43 -10.41
CA HIS A 75 -2.36 9.27 -10.19
C HIS A 75 -1.27 9.23 -11.28
N LEU A 76 0.00 9.14 -10.89
CA LEU A 76 1.17 9.14 -11.80
C LEU A 76 1.65 7.74 -12.17
N GLY A 77 1.00 6.71 -11.66
CA GLY A 77 1.46 5.32 -11.74
C GLY A 77 2.02 4.82 -10.40
N GLY A 78 2.51 3.59 -10.43
CA GLY A 78 3.02 2.93 -9.24
C GLY A 78 3.76 1.64 -9.50
N LEU A 79 4.22 1.01 -8.43
CA LEU A 79 5.01 -0.21 -8.42
C LEU A 79 4.28 -1.31 -7.65
N ILE A 80 4.50 -2.57 -8.06
CA ILE A 80 4.06 -3.76 -7.33
C ILE A 80 5.30 -4.63 -7.09
N ALA A 81 5.50 -5.04 -5.84
CA ALA A 81 6.54 -5.96 -5.41
C ALA A 81 5.96 -6.98 -4.42
N PRO A 82 6.62 -8.13 -4.16
CA PRO A 82 6.24 -8.97 -3.03
C PRO A 82 6.36 -8.18 -1.72
N GLY A 83 5.42 -8.34 -0.81
CA GLY A 83 5.55 -7.82 0.56
C GLY A 83 6.61 -8.59 1.35
N PRO A 84 7.09 -8.07 2.49
CA PRO A 84 8.17 -8.71 3.26
C PRO A 84 7.87 -10.17 3.61
N SER A 85 6.66 -10.48 4.08
CA SER A 85 6.27 -11.87 4.40
C SER A 85 6.27 -12.79 3.18
N LEU A 86 5.90 -12.28 2.00
CA LEU A 86 5.95 -13.06 0.76
C LEU A 86 7.39 -13.28 0.28
N MET A 87 8.28 -12.31 0.46
CA MET A 87 9.72 -12.48 0.19
C MET A 87 10.34 -13.56 1.08
N GLN A 88 10.03 -13.55 2.39
CA GLN A 88 10.51 -14.60 3.31
C GLN A 88 9.95 -15.97 2.91
N ALA A 89 8.66 -16.03 2.56
CA ALA A 89 8.02 -17.26 2.14
C ALA A 89 8.54 -17.79 0.79
N SER A 90 8.95 -16.92 -0.14
CA SER A 90 9.55 -17.35 -1.40
C SER A 90 10.94 -17.94 -1.19
N LEU A 91 11.77 -17.34 -0.33
CA LEU A 91 13.09 -17.89 0.03
C LEU A 91 12.96 -19.28 0.65
N HIS A 92 12.07 -19.45 1.63
CA HIS A 92 11.81 -20.75 2.26
C HIS A 92 11.35 -21.81 1.25
N ARG A 93 10.43 -21.47 0.33
CA ARG A 93 9.92 -22.45 -0.65
C ARG A 93 10.93 -22.82 -1.73
N SER A 94 11.81 -21.90 -2.10
CA SER A 94 12.72 -22.07 -3.24
C SER A 94 14.12 -22.55 -2.84
N THR A 95 14.37 -22.80 -1.56
CA THR A 95 15.68 -23.25 -1.05
C THR A 95 15.48 -24.34 0.00
N ALA A 96 16.38 -25.32 0.06
CA ALA A 96 16.19 -26.51 0.90
C ALA A 96 16.26 -26.20 2.42
N ASP A 97 17.09 -25.24 2.83
CA ASP A 97 17.49 -25.09 4.24
C ASP A 97 17.17 -23.72 4.86
N LEU A 98 16.47 -22.83 4.15
CA LEU A 98 16.13 -21.52 4.73
C LEU A 98 14.88 -21.61 5.60
N PRO A 99 14.94 -21.18 6.88
CA PRO A 99 13.80 -21.23 7.78
C PRO A 99 12.72 -20.21 7.41
N LEU A 100 11.45 -20.57 7.60
CA LEU A 100 10.33 -19.64 7.52
C LEU A 100 10.10 -18.93 8.85
N GLY A 101 9.86 -17.62 8.77
CA GLY A 101 9.31 -16.81 9.83
C GLY A 101 10.25 -16.48 11.00
N GLY A 102 9.79 -15.53 11.81
CA GLY A 102 10.55 -14.95 12.90
C GLY A 102 11.69 -14.07 12.41
N GLY A 103 12.64 -13.83 13.31
CA GLY A 103 13.77 -12.94 13.10
C GLY A 103 13.57 -11.56 13.70
N GLN A 104 14.68 -10.91 13.99
CA GLN A 104 14.74 -9.53 14.47
C GLN A 104 15.42 -8.66 13.41
N TYR A 105 14.96 -7.43 13.28
CA TYR A 105 15.56 -6.48 12.36
C TYR A 105 16.96 -6.08 12.85
N ALA A 106 17.94 -6.14 11.95
CA ALA A 106 19.27 -5.59 12.14
C ALA A 106 19.78 -5.06 10.79
N ALA A 107 20.54 -3.95 10.80
CA ALA A 107 21.11 -3.39 9.57
C ALA A 107 21.97 -4.42 8.81
N LEU A 108 22.75 -5.21 9.56
CA LEU A 108 23.43 -6.41 9.09
C LEU A 108 23.28 -7.50 10.16
N ALA A 109 22.69 -8.61 9.78
CA ALA A 109 22.37 -9.70 10.71
C ALA A 109 23.47 -10.76 10.77
N HIS A 110 23.59 -11.42 11.93
CA HIS A 110 24.55 -12.52 12.17
C HIS A 110 23.88 -13.89 12.31
N ALA A 111 22.58 -13.99 12.07
CA ALA A 111 21.81 -15.24 12.08
C ALA A 111 20.90 -15.32 10.85
N THR A 112 20.72 -16.52 10.29
CA THR A 112 19.98 -16.72 9.04
C THR A 112 18.53 -16.20 9.09
N ARG A 113 17.81 -16.41 10.19
CA ARG A 113 16.43 -15.90 10.37
C ARG A 113 16.40 -14.37 10.34
N ASP A 114 17.30 -13.74 11.09
CA ASP A 114 17.43 -12.28 11.15
C ASP A 114 17.88 -11.70 9.80
N ALA A 115 18.75 -12.41 9.06
CA ALA A 115 19.21 -12.00 7.73
C ALA A 115 18.07 -12.04 6.69
N ILE A 116 17.26 -13.10 6.69
CA ILE A 116 16.08 -13.22 5.82
C ILE A 116 15.06 -12.12 6.17
N TYR A 117 14.78 -11.94 7.47
CA TYR A 117 13.85 -10.92 7.95
C TYR A 117 14.32 -9.51 7.57
N SER A 118 15.56 -9.16 7.94
CA SER A 118 16.14 -7.83 7.71
C SER A 118 16.27 -7.53 6.22
N GLY A 119 16.73 -8.48 5.40
CA GLY A 119 16.84 -8.30 3.96
C GLY A 119 15.47 -8.04 3.30
N SER A 120 14.43 -8.77 3.70
CA SER A 120 13.07 -8.60 3.18
C SER A 120 12.47 -7.24 3.57
N VAL A 121 12.66 -6.83 4.83
CA VAL A 121 12.19 -5.54 5.36
C VAL A 121 12.96 -4.37 4.71
N ALA A 122 14.28 -4.46 4.65
CA ALA A 122 15.14 -3.43 4.07
C ALA A 122 14.88 -3.26 2.57
N ALA A 123 14.65 -4.36 1.82
CA ALA A 123 14.30 -4.28 0.40
C ALA A 123 12.99 -3.52 0.16
N ALA A 124 11.94 -3.81 0.93
CA ALA A 124 10.67 -3.10 0.85
C ALA A 124 10.82 -1.62 1.22
N ALA A 125 11.52 -1.32 2.33
CA ALA A 125 11.79 0.05 2.76
C ALA A 125 12.60 0.84 1.73
N ALA A 126 13.65 0.24 1.15
CA ALA A 126 14.48 0.85 0.12
C ALA A 126 13.72 1.16 -1.17
N LEU A 127 12.74 0.33 -1.54
CA LEU A 127 11.89 0.60 -2.70
C LEU A 127 11.00 1.84 -2.46
N ILE A 128 10.40 1.95 -1.27
CA ILE A 128 9.63 3.13 -0.86
C ILE A 128 10.54 4.37 -0.84
N GLN A 129 11.73 4.26 -0.25
CA GLN A 129 12.76 5.32 -0.21
C GLN A 129 13.07 5.85 -1.60
N ARG A 130 13.32 4.96 -2.56
CA ARG A 130 13.63 5.34 -3.94
C ARG A 130 12.51 6.19 -4.54
N VAL A 131 11.24 5.82 -4.33
CA VAL A 131 10.11 6.57 -4.86
C VAL A 131 9.99 7.92 -4.15
N VAL A 132 10.04 7.96 -2.82
CA VAL A 132 10.00 9.20 -2.04
C VAL A 132 11.13 10.16 -2.43
N ALA A 133 12.35 9.65 -2.64
CA ALA A 133 13.49 10.45 -3.08
C ALA A 133 13.32 11.02 -4.50
N THR A 134 12.53 10.36 -5.35
CA THR A 134 12.16 10.89 -6.68
C THR A 134 11.15 12.02 -6.57
N TYR A 135 10.28 11.97 -5.57
CA TYR A 135 9.22 12.94 -5.30
C TYR A 135 9.46 13.64 -3.96
N THR A 136 10.54 14.44 -3.87
CA THR A 136 11.09 14.96 -2.61
C THR A 136 10.13 15.80 -1.75
N ASN A 137 9.12 16.43 -2.36
CA ASN A 137 8.07 17.19 -1.67
C ASN A 137 6.78 16.38 -1.45
N SER A 138 6.88 15.05 -1.51
CA SER A 138 5.74 14.17 -1.27
C SER A 138 5.64 13.77 0.20
N GLN A 139 4.42 13.54 0.61
CA GLN A 139 4.05 12.95 1.87
C GLN A 139 3.96 11.44 1.71
N LEU A 140 4.70 10.69 2.53
CA LEU A 140 4.55 9.24 2.60
C LEU A 140 3.36 8.87 3.49
N ILE A 141 2.43 8.10 2.92
CA ILE A 141 1.31 7.48 3.63
C ILE A 141 1.52 5.97 3.57
N LEU A 142 1.66 5.34 4.73
CA LEU A 142 1.90 3.92 4.88
C LEU A 142 0.65 3.22 5.44
N SER A 143 0.26 2.10 4.86
CA SER A 143 -0.89 1.31 5.31
C SER A 143 -0.67 -0.19 5.07
N GLY A 144 -1.61 -1.02 5.51
CA GLY A 144 -1.57 -2.47 5.35
C GLY A 144 -1.06 -3.21 6.60
N GLY A 145 -1.45 -4.48 6.73
CA GLY A 145 -1.20 -5.28 7.93
C GLY A 145 0.28 -5.54 8.25
N ALA A 146 1.17 -5.40 7.26
CA ALA A 146 2.61 -5.55 7.43
C ALA A 146 3.37 -4.21 7.47
N ALA A 147 2.67 -3.06 7.48
CA ALA A 147 3.30 -1.73 7.49
C ALA A 147 4.25 -1.53 8.67
N GLN A 148 3.86 -2.00 9.85
CA GLN A 148 4.67 -1.85 11.06
C GLN A 148 6.03 -2.57 10.97
N MET A 149 6.14 -3.62 10.15
CA MET A 149 7.39 -4.33 9.94
C MET A 149 8.47 -3.43 9.34
N LEU A 150 8.07 -2.38 8.60
CA LEU A 150 9.01 -1.48 7.93
C LEU A 150 9.54 -0.39 8.85
N LEU A 151 8.86 -0.06 9.95
CA LEU A 151 9.21 1.07 10.81
C LEU A 151 10.69 1.08 11.25
N PRO A 152 11.30 -0.04 11.67
CA PRO A 152 12.72 -0.05 12.03
C PRO A 152 13.62 0.43 10.89
N ALA A 153 13.39 -0.05 9.67
CA ALA A 153 14.19 0.30 8.48
C ALA A 153 13.91 1.72 7.96
N LEU A 154 12.66 2.20 8.07
CA LEU A 154 12.30 3.56 7.67
C LEU A 154 12.90 4.60 8.64
N ASN A 155 12.99 4.26 9.93
CA ASN A 155 13.50 5.15 10.98
C ASN A 155 15.03 5.31 10.98
N GLU A 156 15.78 4.46 10.29
CA GLU A 156 17.24 4.61 10.17
C GLU A 156 17.66 5.91 9.46
N ARG A 157 16.75 6.58 8.74
CA ARG A 157 17.03 7.83 8.03
C ARG A 157 16.19 9.00 8.57
N PRO A 158 16.74 9.87 9.43
CA PRO A 158 15.99 10.93 10.09
C PRO A 158 15.53 12.08 9.16
N GLN A 159 15.99 12.13 7.91
CA GLN A 159 15.68 13.22 6.95
C GLN A 159 14.43 12.95 6.09
N TRP A 160 13.53 12.08 6.54
CA TRP A 160 12.36 11.71 5.76
C TRP A 160 11.22 12.73 5.85
N PRO A 161 10.36 12.84 4.81
CA PRO A 161 9.06 13.44 5.01
C PRO A 161 8.33 12.69 6.13
N ARG A 162 7.52 13.41 6.89
CA ARG A 162 6.79 12.86 8.05
C ARG A 162 6.16 11.53 7.66
N LEU A 163 6.47 10.42 8.32
CA LEU A 163 5.79 9.16 8.06
C LEU A 163 4.36 9.24 8.61
N ASP A 164 3.36 8.97 7.77
CA ASP A 164 1.96 8.94 8.19
C ASP A 164 1.40 7.51 8.08
N LEU A 165 1.26 6.84 9.23
CA LEU A 165 0.71 5.48 9.29
C LEU A 165 -0.82 5.53 9.38
N GLN A 166 -1.50 4.98 8.38
CA GLN A 166 -2.95 4.98 8.24
C GLN A 166 -3.48 3.55 8.11
N PRO A 167 -3.72 2.81 9.21
CA PRO A 167 -4.07 1.38 9.17
C PRO A 167 -5.32 1.06 8.33
N ASP A 168 -6.32 1.94 8.37
CA ASP A 168 -7.62 1.72 7.72
C ASP A 168 -7.76 2.42 6.36
N LEU A 169 -6.65 2.78 5.70
CA LEU A 169 -6.66 3.66 4.52
C LEU A 169 -7.57 3.15 3.40
N VAL A 170 -7.52 1.85 3.10
CA VAL A 170 -8.37 1.22 2.07
C VAL A 170 -9.85 1.26 2.48
N LEU A 171 -10.16 1.05 3.76
CA LEU A 171 -11.53 1.12 4.28
C LEU A 171 -12.08 2.55 4.24
N ARG A 172 -11.24 3.55 4.55
CA ARG A 172 -11.60 4.96 4.38
C ARG A 172 -11.88 5.30 2.92
N GLY A 173 -11.08 4.78 2.00
CA GLY A 173 -11.35 4.88 0.56
C GLY A 173 -12.69 4.26 0.18
N LEU A 174 -12.97 3.05 0.67
CA LEU A 174 -14.23 2.34 0.40
C LEU A 174 -15.44 3.10 0.94
N TRP A 175 -15.34 3.65 2.16
CA TRP A 175 -16.38 4.49 2.75
C TRP A 175 -16.69 5.68 1.85
N ARG A 176 -15.66 6.41 1.40
CA ARG A 176 -15.82 7.57 0.50
C ARG A 176 -16.41 7.19 -0.85
N TYR A 177 -16.00 6.02 -1.37
CA TYR A 177 -16.57 5.49 -2.60
C TYR A 177 -18.08 5.27 -2.45
N ALA A 178 -18.49 4.62 -1.35
CA ALA A 178 -19.90 4.35 -1.08
C ALA A 178 -20.73 5.62 -0.85
N GLU A 179 -20.22 6.60 -0.11
CA GLU A 179 -20.91 7.89 0.11
C GLU A 179 -21.18 8.64 -1.19
N ALA A 180 -20.20 8.65 -2.11
CA ALA A 180 -20.35 9.35 -3.38
C ALA A 180 -21.37 8.67 -4.31
N GLU A 181 -21.37 7.33 -4.37
CA GLU A 181 -22.36 6.58 -5.15
C GLU A 181 -23.79 6.81 -4.63
N GLN A 182 -23.97 6.92 -3.31
CA GLN A 182 -25.27 7.25 -2.70
C GLN A 182 -25.74 8.67 -3.01
N ALA A 183 -24.83 9.64 -3.13
CA ALA A 183 -25.19 11.02 -3.46
C ALA A 183 -25.58 11.22 -4.94
N THR A 184 -25.35 10.22 -5.79
CA THR A 184 -25.58 10.30 -7.25
C THR A 184 -26.81 9.50 -7.70
N GLY A 185 -27.41 8.71 -6.81
CA GLY A 185 -28.62 7.90 -7.07
C GLY A 185 -29.84 8.44 -6.35
#